data_AF-A0A9W9AMM0-F1
#
_entry.id   AF-A0A9W9AMM0-F1
#
_cell.length_a   1.000
_cell.length_b   1.000
_cell.length_c   1.000
_cell.angle_alpha   90.00
_cell.angle_beta   90.00
_cell.angle_gamma   90.00
#
_symmetry.space_group_name_H-M   'P 1'
#
loop_
_entity.id
_entity.type
_entity.pdbx_description
1 polymer ?
#
loop_
_entity_poly.entity_id
_entity_poly.type
_entity_poly.pdbx_seq_one_letter_code
_entity_poly.pdbx_strand_id
1 'polypeptide(L)'
;MKLRRFFSLVGLNCTSVAFYLKYLIELPNTHYASLALAENDNLRNSLCPCWLSDLDYAINQLPGNHRLPHLRGLDGALIDKLINTIEFSTKTNLQSHIDTWSKLSLLRHRLEPKEEGPAKPQMIGLRHYLTQIPNHSHRRTITKLLCGDFTPHVFHASPSPLRQLTATEHLNTSCFSAHL
;
A
#
# COMPACT_ATOMS: atom_id res chain seq x y z
N MET A 1 12.09 -8.15 -1.46
CA MET A 1 11.43 -7.12 -2.30
C MET A 1 10.29 -7.65 -3.21
N LYS A 2 9.92 -8.94 -3.20
CA LYS A 2 8.79 -9.50 -3.99
C LYS A 2 7.40 -9.32 -3.36
N LEU A 3 7.27 -9.27 -2.02
CA LEU A 3 5.96 -9.12 -1.35
C LEU A 3 5.30 -7.75 -1.53
N ARG A 4 6.09 -6.67 -1.67
CA ARG A 4 5.56 -5.28 -1.70
C ARG A 4 4.75 -4.96 -2.95
N ARG A 5 5.08 -5.54 -4.10
CA ARG A 5 4.34 -5.32 -5.35
C ARG A 5 3.10 -6.18 -5.44
N PHE A 6 3.04 -7.30 -4.71
CA PHE A 6 1.89 -8.20 -4.79
C PHE A 6 0.70 -7.65 -4.00
N PHE A 7 0.86 -7.32 -2.71
CA PHE A 7 -0.30 -6.96 -1.88
C PHE A 7 -0.93 -5.60 -2.19
N SER A 8 -0.12 -4.57 -2.51
CA SER A 8 -0.66 -3.21 -2.72
C SER A 8 -1.19 -2.97 -4.14
N LEU A 9 -0.70 -3.69 -5.16
CA LEU A 9 -1.25 -3.57 -6.51
C LEU A 9 -2.36 -4.59 -6.76
N VAL A 10 -2.24 -5.84 -6.28
CA VAL A 10 -3.26 -6.86 -6.55
C VAL A 10 -4.55 -6.58 -5.75
N GLY A 11 -4.46 -6.19 -4.47
CA GLY A 11 -5.65 -5.90 -3.67
C GLY A 11 -6.45 -4.68 -4.16
N LEU A 12 -5.77 -3.59 -4.53
CA LEU A 12 -6.41 -2.37 -5.06
C LEU A 12 -6.94 -2.55 -6.49
N ASN A 13 -6.25 -3.30 -7.35
CA ASN A 13 -6.75 -3.57 -8.69
C ASN A 13 -7.94 -4.54 -8.68
N CYS A 14 -7.96 -5.52 -7.77
CA CYS A 14 -9.09 -6.46 -7.66
C CYS A 14 -10.39 -5.78 -7.23
N THR A 15 -10.33 -4.81 -6.30
CA THR A 15 -11.54 -4.08 -5.89
C THR A 15 -12.07 -3.19 -7.02
N SER A 16 -11.20 -2.51 -7.76
CA SER A 16 -11.62 -1.73 -8.95
C SER A 16 -12.26 -2.60 -10.03
N VAL A 17 -11.72 -3.79 -10.30
CA VAL A 17 -12.32 -4.73 -11.27
C VAL A 17 -13.65 -5.29 -10.76
N ALA A 18 -13.79 -5.51 -9.45
CA ALA A 18 -15.07 -5.92 -8.86
C ALA A 18 -16.15 -4.81 -8.96
N PHE A 19 -15.78 -3.53 -8.80
CA PHE A 19 -16.69 -2.41 -9.06
C PHE A 19 -17.10 -2.32 -10.53
N TYR A 20 -16.16 -2.57 -11.45
CA TYR A 20 -16.49 -2.65 -12.88
C TYR A 20 -17.45 -3.80 -13.18
N LEU A 21 -17.25 -4.97 -12.56
CA LEU A 21 -18.19 -6.09 -12.68
C LEU A 21 -19.59 -5.74 -12.18
N LYS A 22 -19.70 -5.02 -11.06
CA LYS A 22 -20.99 -4.52 -10.54
C LYS A 22 -21.69 -3.64 -11.58
N TYR A 23 -20.97 -2.68 -12.15
CA TYR A 23 -21.49 -1.84 -13.22
C TYR A 23 -22.01 -2.65 -14.42
N LEU A 24 -21.27 -3.69 -14.84
CA LEU A 24 -21.67 -4.56 -15.96
C LEU A 24 -22.95 -5.37 -15.69
N ILE A 25 -23.24 -5.70 -14.43
CA ILE A 25 -24.42 -6.48 -14.04
C ILE A 25 -25.67 -5.59 -13.92
N GLU A 26 -25.49 -4.33 -13.54
CA GLU A 26 -26.58 -3.35 -13.46
C GLU A 26 -27.03 -2.85 -14.84
N LEU A 27 -26.25 -3.10 -15.89
CA LEU A 27 -26.56 -2.70 -17.26
C LEU A 27 -27.71 -3.52 -17.87
N PRO A 28 -28.56 -2.92 -18.73
CA PRO A 28 -29.60 -3.66 -19.45
C PRO A 28 -29.01 -4.79 -20.30
N ASN A 29 -29.73 -5.92 -20.41
CA ASN A 29 -29.31 -7.08 -21.21
C ASN A 29 -29.17 -6.80 -22.72
N THR A 30 -29.66 -5.67 -23.20
CA THR A 30 -29.52 -5.22 -24.60
C THR A 30 -28.24 -4.44 -24.86
N HIS A 31 -27.50 -4.07 -23.81
CA HIS A 31 -26.27 -3.31 -23.93
C HIS A 31 -25.12 -4.22 -24.39
N TYR A 32 -24.27 -3.75 -25.31
CA TYR A 32 -23.15 -4.56 -25.81
C TYR A 32 -22.23 -5.09 -24.72
N ALA A 33 -22.04 -4.31 -23.64
CA ALA A 33 -21.19 -4.73 -22.53
C ALA A 33 -21.80 -5.88 -21.69
N SER A 34 -23.14 -5.96 -21.56
CA SER A 34 -23.79 -7.06 -20.83
C SER A 34 -23.80 -8.33 -21.69
N LEU A 35 -23.96 -8.22 -23.01
CA LEU A 35 -23.76 -9.32 -23.95
C LEU A 35 -22.32 -9.85 -23.91
N ALA A 36 -21.33 -8.95 -23.92
CA ALA A 36 -19.93 -9.32 -23.77
C ALA A 36 -19.65 -9.99 -22.42
N LEU A 37 -20.29 -9.57 -21.34
CA LEU A 37 -20.19 -10.23 -20.04
C LEU A 37 -20.75 -11.66 -20.09
N ALA A 38 -21.91 -11.85 -20.73
CA ALA A 38 -22.51 -13.19 -20.90
C ALA A 38 -21.58 -14.13 -21.69
N GLU A 39 -20.94 -13.65 -22.75
CA GLU A 39 -19.95 -14.44 -23.49
C GLU A 39 -18.70 -14.75 -22.65
N ASN A 40 -18.25 -13.81 -21.82
CA ASN A 40 -17.16 -14.10 -20.88
C ASN A 40 -17.56 -15.17 -19.85
N ASP A 41 -18.82 -15.23 -19.42
CA ASP A 41 -19.32 -16.32 -18.56
C ASP A 41 -19.27 -17.67 -19.29
N ASN A 42 -19.66 -17.71 -20.57
CA ASN A 42 -19.57 -18.90 -21.40
C ASN A 42 -18.12 -19.38 -21.54
N LEU A 43 -17.17 -18.46 -21.78
CA LEU A 43 -15.74 -18.75 -21.85
C LEU A 43 -15.20 -19.26 -20.51
N ARG A 44 -15.58 -18.63 -19.40
CA ARG A 44 -15.23 -19.05 -18.03
C ARG A 44 -15.71 -20.48 -17.76
N ASN A 45 -16.96 -20.79 -18.10
CA ASN A 45 -17.54 -22.13 -17.94
C ASN A 45 -16.88 -23.18 -18.84
N SER A 46 -16.35 -22.76 -20.00
CA SER A 46 -15.62 -23.62 -20.94
C SER A 46 -14.12 -23.75 -20.60
N LEU A 47 -13.67 -23.17 -19.48
CA LEU A 47 -12.25 -23.10 -19.07
C LEU A 47 -11.34 -22.43 -20.11
N CYS A 48 -11.90 -21.54 -20.92
CA CYS A 48 -11.15 -20.73 -21.88
C CYS A 48 -10.57 -19.48 -21.18
N PRO A 49 -9.43 -18.97 -21.66
CA PRO A 49 -8.84 -17.75 -21.13
C PRO A 49 -9.77 -16.56 -21.39
N CYS A 50 -10.16 -15.86 -20.33
CA CYS A 50 -10.94 -14.63 -20.37
C CYS A 50 -10.67 -13.79 -19.11
N TRP A 51 -11.02 -12.51 -19.14
CA TRP A 51 -10.74 -11.61 -18.02
C TRP A 51 -11.49 -12.01 -16.73
N LEU A 52 -12.63 -12.72 -16.82
CA LEU A 52 -13.33 -13.27 -15.66
C LEU A 52 -12.54 -14.42 -15.01
N SER A 53 -11.93 -15.29 -15.82
CA SER A 53 -11.05 -16.35 -15.32
C SER A 53 -9.78 -15.77 -14.68
N ASP A 54 -9.24 -14.68 -15.23
CA ASP A 54 -8.12 -13.95 -14.63
C ASP A 54 -8.52 -13.30 -13.29
N LEU A 55 -9.74 -12.76 -13.21
CA LEU A 55 -10.30 -12.23 -11.98
C LEU A 55 -10.49 -13.31 -10.92
N ASP A 56 -11.01 -14.49 -11.30
CA ASP A 56 -11.10 -15.65 -10.43
C ASP A 56 -9.74 -16.02 -9.86
N TYR A 57 -8.73 -16.12 -10.73
CA TYR A 57 -7.37 -16.42 -10.31
C TYR A 57 -6.86 -15.36 -9.33
N ALA A 58 -7.01 -14.08 -9.65
CA ALA A 58 -6.55 -12.98 -8.80
C ALA A 58 -7.24 -12.99 -7.42
N ILE A 59 -8.56 -13.20 -7.37
CA ILE A 59 -9.33 -13.29 -6.13
C ILE A 59 -8.89 -14.49 -5.29
N ASN A 60 -8.62 -15.65 -5.91
CA ASN A 60 -8.12 -16.84 -5.22
C ASN A 60 -6.71 -16.66 -4.65
N GLN A 61 -5.90 -15.75 -5.20
CA GLN A 61 -4.56 -15.43 -4.65
C GLN A 61 -4.62 -14.47 -3.44
N LEU A 62 -5.77 -13.88 -3.14
CA LEU A 62 -5.92 -12.98 -2.01
C LEU A 62 -6.07 -13.75 -0.69
N PRO A 63 -5.61 -13.17 0.43
CA PRO A 63 -5.78 -13.79 1.74
C PRO A 63 -7.27 -13.94 2.08
N GLY A 64 -7.68 -15.12 2.56
CA GLY A 64 -9.07 -15.38 2.98
C GLY A 64 -9.87 -16.33 2.09
N ASN A 65 -9.24 -16.96 1.08
CA ASN A 65 -9.85 -17.99 0.21
C ASN A 65 -11.17 -17.53 -0.43
N HIS A 66 -11.17 -16.32 -0.97
CA HIS A 66 -12.33 -15.75 -1.65
C HIS A 66 -12.57 -16.43 -3.00
N ARG A 67 -13.82 -16.45 -3.45
CA ARG A 67 -14.20 -16.95 -4.76
C ARG A 67 -15.23 -16.03 -5.39
N LEU A 68 -15.11 -15.82 -6.70
CA LEU A 68 -16.13 -15.08 -7.44
C LEU A 68 -17.36 -15.98 -7.64
N PRO A 69 -18.58 -15.54 -7.24
CA PRO A 69 -19.78 -16.32 -7.47
C PRO A 69 -20.09 -16.47 -8.97
N HIS A 70 -21.00 -17.39 -9.31
CA HIS A 70 -21.50 -17.53 -10.67
C HIS A 70 -22.38 -16.32 -11.05
N LEU A 71 -22.32 -15.88 -12.31
CA LEU A 71 -23.03 -14.70 -12.79
C LEU A 71 -24.55 -14.85 -12.76
N ARG A 72 -25.08 -16.07 -12.88
CA ARG A 72 -26.54 -16.37 -12.91
C ARG A 72 -27.32 -16.04 -11.63
N GLY A 73 -26.65 -15.62 -10.57
CA GLY A 73 -27.28 -15.16 -9.33
C GLY A 73 -26.51 -14.01 -8.67
N LEU A 74 -25.70 -13.29 -9.45
CA LEU A 74 -24.90 -12.20 -8.93
C LEU A 74 -25.75 -10.93 -8.85
N ASP A 75 -25.91 -10.42 -7.63
CA ASP A 75 -26.51 -9.12 -7.35
C ASP A 75 -25.42 -8.13 -6.92
N GLY A 76 -25.65 -6.83 -7.15
CA GLY A 76 -24.74 -5.77 -6.75
C GLY A 76 -24.40 -5.83 -5.25
N ALA A 77 -25.35 -6.22 -4.40
CA ALA A 77 -25.14 -6.38 -2.97
C ALA A 77 -24.17 -7.53 -2.62
N LEU A 78 -24.18 -8.62 -3.40
CA LEU A 78 -23.23 -9.74 -3.20
C LEU A 78 -21.81 -9.34 -3.57
N ILE A 79 -21.66 -8.52 -4.62
CA ILE A 79 -20.36 -7.98 -5.02
C ILE A 79 -19.83 -7.01 -3.95
N ASP A 80 -20.69 -6.14 -3.42
CA ASP A 80 -20.30 -5.24 -2.33
C ASP A 80 -19.86 -6.03 -1.09
N LYS A 81 -20.56 -7.12 -0.75
CA LYS A 81 -20.16 -8.02 0.32
C LYS A 81 -18.81 -8.68 0.05
N LEU A 82 -18.56 -9.13 -1.18
CA LEU A 82 -17.28 -9.70 -1.59
C LEU A 82 -16.14 -8.67 -1.47
N ILE A 83 -16.34 -7.45 -1.98
CA ILE A 83 -15.37 -6.35 -1.87
C ILE A 83 -15.05 -6.07 -0.40
N ASN A 84 -16.06 -5.92 0.45
CA ASN A 84 -15.86 -5.68 1.88
C ASN A 84 -15.09 -6.82 2.57
N THR A 85 -15.37 -8.07 2.18
CA THR A 85 -14.70 -9.25 2.74
C THR A 85 -13.24 -9.32 2.28
N ILE A 86 -12.97 -9.03 1.02
CA ILE A 86 -11.61 -8.92 0.46
C ILE A 86 -10.83 -7.80 1.16
N GLU A 87 -11.42 -6.62 1.31
CA GLU A 87 -10.78 -5.51 2.00
C GLU A 87 -10.44 -5.85 3.44
N PHE A 88 -11.39 -6.43 4.17
CA PHE A 88 -11.22 -6.79 5.57
C PHE A 88 -10.12 -7.85 5.76
N SER A 89 -10.16 -8.93 4.98
CA SER A 89 -9.16 -10.01 5.04
C SER A 89 -7.77 -9.53 4.63
N THR A 90 -7.67 -8.68 3.60
CA THR A 90 -6.41 -8.08 3.17
C THR A 90 -5.83 -7.16 4.24
N LYS A 91 -6.67 -6.29 4.85
CA LYS A 91 -6.26 -5.41 5.94
C LYS A 91 -5.79 -6.22 7.16
N THR A 92 -6.55 -7.23 7.56
CA THR A 92 -6.20 -8.09 8.70
C THR A 92 -4.91 -8.87 8.45
N ASN A 93 -4.72 -9.42 7.25
CA ASN A 93 -3.49 -10.11 6.88
C ASN A 93 -2.28 -9.18 6.89
N LEU A 94 -2.43 -7.96 6.35
CA LEU A 94 -1.37 -6.95 6.35
C LEU A 94 -0.99 -6.54 7.78
N GLN A 95 -1.98 -6.32 8.64
CA GLN A 95 -1.76 -5.97 10.04
C GLN A 95 -1.03 -7.10 10.78
N SER A 96 -1.50 -8.34 10.63
CA SER A 96 -0.82 -9.53 11.17
C SER A 96 0.63 -9.64 10.69
N HIS A 97 0.90 -9.30 9.43
CA HIS A 97 2.27 -9.31 8.90
C HIS A 97 3.16 -8.22 9.53
N ILE A 98 2.62 -7.02 9.76
CA ILE A 98 3.32 -5.93 10.48
C ILE A 98 3.63 -6.34 11.92
N ASP A 99 2.67 -6.96 12.60
CA ASP A 99 2.77 -7.35 14.01
C ASP A 99 3.71 -8.55 14.21
N THR A 100 3.80 -9.44 13.22
CA THR A 100 4.65 -10.63 13.30
C THR A 100 6.08 -10.33 12.86
N TRP A 101 6.27 -9.54 11.80
CA TRP A 101 7.60 -9.38 11.21
C TRP A 101 8.44 -8.35 11.97
N SER A 102 9.57 -8.78 12.53
CA SER A 102 10.47 -7.95 13.35
C SER A 102 11.02 -6.73 12.59
N LYS A 103 11.22 -6.85 11.28
CA LYS A 103 11.69 -5.76 10.40
C LYS A 103 10.70 -4.61 10.27
N LEU A 104 9.42 -4.85 10.54
CA LEU A 104 8.36 -3.85 10.45
C LEU A 104 8.01 -3.25 11.82
N SER A 105 8.86 -3.42 12.83
CA SER A 105 8.65 -2.89 14.18
C SER A 105 8.38 -1.38 14.19
N LEU A 106 9.04 -0.61 13.30
CA LEU A 106 8.84 0.83 13.15
C LEU A 106 7.46 1.22 12.59
N LEU A 107 6.74 0.28 11.98
CA LEU A 107 5.37 0.50 11.52
C LEU A 107 4.32 0.16 12.59
N ARG A 108 4.70 -0.59 13.64
CA ARG A 108 3.80 -0.95 14.73
C ARG A 108 3.43 0.29 15.53
N HIS A 109 2.15 0.43 15.86
CA HIS A 109 1.60 1.54 16.63
C HIS A 109 1.89 2.94 16.07
N ARG A 110 2.31 3.04 14.80
CA ARG A 110 2.64 4.33 14.18
C ARG A 110 1.36 5.14 13.98
N LEU A 111 1.33 6.33 14.59
CA LEU A 111 0.27 7.30 14.40
C LEU A 111 0.63 8.23 13.24
N GLU A 112 -0.28 8.40 12.29
CA GLU A 112 -0.12 9.38 11.22
C GLU A 112 -0.74 10.72 11.65
N PRO A 113 -0.02 11.83 11.45
CA PRO A 113 -0.57 13.16 11.68
C PRO A 113 -1.71 13.42 10.69
N LYS A 114 -2.78 14.04 11.18
CA LYS A 114 -3.90 14.53 10.36
C LYS A 114 -3.88 16.04 10.34
N GLU A 115 -4.43 16.63 9.28
CA GLU A 115 -4.61 18.09 9.17
C GLU A 115 -5.48 18.61 10.31
N GLU A 116 -6.50 17.83 10.71
CA GLU A 116 -7.38 18.14 11.83
C GLU A 116 -7.53 16.94 12.78
N GLY A 117 -7.45 17.23 14.08
CA GLY A 117 -7.66 16.26 15.16
C GLY A 117 -6.43 15.45 15.58
N PRO A 118 -6.60 14.51 16.53
CA PRO A 118 -5.48 13.72 17.05
C PRO A 118 -4.94 12.75 16.00
N ALA A 119 -3.64 12.47 16.08
CA ALA A 119 -2.98 11.49 15.22
C ALA A 119 -3.64 10.11 15.39
N LYS A 120 -3.90 9.42 14.28
CA LYS A 120 -4.59 8.12 14.27
C LYS A 120 -3.71 7.02 13.69
N PRO A 121 -3.84 5.77 14.16
CA PRO A 121 -3.17 4.65 13.52
C PRO A 121 -3.72 4.49 12.10
N GLN A 122 -2.83 4.53 11.12
CA GLN A 122 -3.19 4.34 9.72
C GLN A 122 -2.20 3.38 9.06
N MET A 123 -2.73 2.21 8.67
CA MET A 123 -1.95 1.15 8.01
C MET A 123 -1.79 1.44 6.50
N ILE A 124 -2.89 1.79 5.83
CA ILE A 124 -2.92 2.08 4.39
C ILE A 124 -3.18 3.57 4.20
N GLY A 125 -2.29 4.25 3.49
CA GLY A 125 -2.42 5.67 3.19
C GLY A 125 -1.14 6.28 2.62
N LEU A 126 -1.30 7.44 1.97
CA LEU A 126 -0.18 8.26 1.56
C LEU A 126 0.51 8.81 2.83
N ARG A 127 1.79 8.48 3.00
CA ARG A 127 2.55 8.90 4.18
C ARG A 127 3.00 10.34 4.02
N HIS A 128 2.93 11.12 5.09
CA HIS A 128 3.23 12.55 5.08
C HIS A 128 4.63 12.91 4.56
N TYR A 129 5.64 12.09 4.87
CA TYR A 129 7.00 12.30 4.38
C TYR A 129 7.12 12.16 2.85
N LEU A 130 6.16 11.50 2.19
CA LEU A 130 6.15 11.37 0.73
C LEU A 130 5.78 12.68 0.04
N THR A 131 5.02 13.56 0.70
CA THR A 131 4.61 14.86 0.17
C THR A 131 5.50 15.99 0.68
N GLN A 132 5.92 15.93 1.94
CA GLN A 132 6.69 17.01 2.57
C GLN A 132 8.17 17.05 2.21
N ILE A 133 8.78 15.89 1.95
CA ILE A 133 10.21 15.83 1.67
C ILE A 133 10.41 15.98 0.16
N PRO A 134 10.99 17.08 -0.34
CA PRO A 134 11.13 17.30 -1.78
C PRO A 134 12.15 16.35 -2.42
N ASN A 135 13.19 15.96 -1.67
CA ASN A 135 14.26 15.09 -2.16
C ASN A 135 13.81 13.62 -2.24
N HIS A 136 13.80 13.07 -3.45
CA HIS A 136 13.43 11.68 -3.72
C HIS A 136 14.33 10.65 -3.01
N SER A 137 15.64 10.91 -2.90
CA SER A 137 16.59 10.03 -2.22
C SER A 137 16.23 9.87 -0.75
N HIS A 138 15.89 10.98 -0.08
CA HIS A 138 15.48 10.97 1.32
C HIS A 138 14.18 10.22 1.54
N ARG A 139 13.16 10.46 0.68
CA ARG A 139 11.90 9.69 0.71
C ARG A 139 12.18 8.19 0.63
N ARG A 140 13.02 7.77 -0.33
CA ARG A 140 13.38 6.36 -0.52
C ARG A 140 14.11 5.78 0.69
N THR A 141 15.05 6.51 1.27
CA THR A 141 15.80 6.09 2.46
C THR A 141 14.87 5.89 3.65
N ILE A 142 13.95 6.82 3.90
CA ILE A 142 12.95 6.71 4.97
C ILE A 142 12.03 5.51 4.72
N THR A 143 11.54 5.31 3.50
CA THR A 143 10.73 4.12 3.16
C THR A 143 11.49 2.81 3.35
N LYS A 144 12.80 2.77 3.07
CA LYS A 144 13.63 1.59 3.35
C LYS A 144 13.79 1.35 4.84
N LEU A 145 14.08 2.41 5.60
CA LEU A 145 14.23 2.36 7.05
C LEU A 145 12.96 1.84 7.72
N LEU A 146 11.82 2.48 7.45
CA LEU A 146 10.53 2.14 8.07
C LEU A 146 10.10 0.69 7.80
N CYS A 147 10.49 0.15 6.66
CA CYS A 147 10.12 -1.21 6.28
C CYS A 147 11.24 -2.24 6.53
N GLY A 148 12.29 -1.88 7.28
CA GLY A 148 13.39 -2.77 7.63
C GLY A 148 14.20 -3.31 6.44
N ASP A 149 14.12 -2.64 5.29
CA ASP A 149 14.96 -2.88 4.10
C ASP A 149 16.22 -2.01 4.12
N PHE A 150 16.54 -1.44 5.28
CA PHE A 150 17.82 -0.79 5.53
C PHE A 150 18.84 -1.88 5.86
N THR A 151 19.55 -2.36 4.84
CA THR A 151 20.90 -2.85 5.09
C THR A 151 21.69 -1.62 5.49
N PRO A 152 22.24 -1.52 6.72
CA PRO A 152 23.30 -0.57 6.92
C PRO A 152 24.39 -1.01 5.94
N HIS A 153 24.51 -0.31 4.82
CA HIS A 153 25.85 0.05 4.40
C HIS A 153 26.41 0.64 5.66
N VAL A 154 27.42 -0.05 6.23
CA VAL A 154 28.21 0.37 7.37
C VAL A 154 28.05 1.87 7.50
N PHE A 155 27.57 2.35 8.65
CA PHE A 155 27.67 3.77 8.99
C PHE A 155 29.17 4.08 8.90
N HIS A 156 29.67 4.29 7.69
CA HIS A 156 30.75 5.16 7.39
C HIS A 156 30.12 6.49 7.80
N ALA A 157 30.20 6.78 9.10
CA ALA A 157 30.73 8.06 9.47
C ALA A 157 31.93 8.23 8.54
N SER A 158 31.70 8.86 7.38
CA SER A 158 32.77 9.54 6.70
C SER A 158 33.44 10.28 7.84
N PRO A 159 34.73 10.00 8.13
CA PRO A 159 35.47 10.97 8.89
C PRO A 159 35.43 12.20 7.97
N SER A 160 34.41 13.04 8.14
CA SER A 160 34.51 14.42 7.75
C SER A 160 35.83 14.82 8.37
N PRO A 161 36.87 15.14 7.58
CA PRO A 161 38.09 15.64 8.17
C PRO A 161 37.60 16.79 9.05
N LEU A 162 37.87 16.68 10.36
CA LEU A 162 37.63 17.75 11.30
C LEU A 162 38.13 18.99 10.58
N ARG A 163 37.20 19.87 10.21
CA ARG A 163 37.57 21.17 9.67
C ARG A 163 38.35 21.79 10.81
N GLN A 164 39.68 21.70 10.74
CA GLN A 164 40.55 22.35 11.68
C GLN A 164 40.21 23.82 11.53
N LEU A 165 39.48 24.34 12.52
CA LEU A 165 39.26 25.76 12.67
C LEU A 165 40.67 26.36 12.69
N THR A 166 41.03 27.07 11.64
CA THR A 166 42.27 27.83 11.61
C THR A 166 42.21 28.82 12.76
N ALA A 167 43.35 29.07 13.41
CA ALA A 167 43.50 29.86 14.65
C ALA A 167 42.87 31.28 14.62
N THR A 168 42.38 31.75 13.47
CA THR A 168 41.67 33.01 13.29
C THR A 168 40.19 33.00 13.71
N GLU A 169 39.54 31.84 13.86
CA GLU A 169 38.12 31.78 14.29
C GLU A 169 37.93 31.77 15.82
N HIS A 170 39.01 31.61 16.59
CA HIS A 170 38.98 31.58 18.06
C HIS A 170 38.79 32.96 18.73
N LEU A 171 38.95 34.07 18.01
CA LEU A 171 38.89 35.42 18.59
C LEU A 171 37.48 36.04 18.58
N ASN A 172 36.52 35.49 17.83
CA ASN A 172 35.18 36.10 17.69
C ASN A 172 34.09 35.44 18.55
N THR A 173 34.41 34.44 19.37
CA THR A 173 33.45 33.79 20.28
C THR A 173 33.61 34.15 21.75
N SER A 174 34.58 35.00 22.12
CA SER A 174 34.80 35.39 23.52
C SER A 174 34.00 36.61 24.00
N CYS A 175 33.11 37.18 23.18
CA CYS A 175 32.29 38.34 23.57
C CYS A 175 30.80 38.05 23.43
N PHE A 176 30.24 37.10 24.18
CA PHE A 176 28.81 37.11 24.59
C PHE A 176 28.58 36.07 25.69
N SER A 177 29.28 36.20 26.82
CA SER A 177 28.79 35.64 28.08
C SER A 177 29.46 36.35 29.26
N ALA A 178 28.91 37.51 29.61
CA ALA A 178 29.00 38.09 30.95
C ALA A 178 28.02 39.26 31.02
N HIS A 179 26.81 39.02 31.52
CA HIS A 179 26.24 39.79 32.61
C HIS A 179 25.03 39.03 33.18
N LEU A 180 25.09 38.87 34.49
CA LEU A 180 24.07 38.37 35.41
C LEU A 180 22.71 39.09 35.22
#